data_AF-A0AAV4UND0-F1
#
_entry.id   AF-A0AAV4UND0-F1
#
_cell.length_a   1.000
_cell.length_b   1.000
_cell.length_c   1.000
_cell.angle_alpha   90.00
_cell.angle_beta   90.00
_cell.angle_gamma   90.00
#
_symmetry.space_group_name_H-M   'P 1'
#
loop_
_entity.id
_entity.type
_entity.pdbx_description
1 polymer ?
#
loop_
_entity_poly.entity_id
_entity_poly.type
_entity_poly.pdbx_seq_one_letter_code
_entity_poly.pdbx_strand_id
1 'polypeptide(L)'
;MENKLESADIVFLVKALSHIPDMLPVLLNIVRPLKAGALLVYMDSPFPCSAFSCVSLFLTEVYTTWGDSYHLNFHYSGLFERSNITECRARVKVFERYRRSYII
;
A
#
# COMPACT_ATOMS: atom_id res chain seq x y z
N MET A 1 -10.51 -20.67 -10.48
CA MET A 1 -10.15 -19.31 -10.92
C MET A 1 -8.84 -18.99 -10.22
N GLU A 2 -7.73 -18.87 -10.95
CA GLU A 2 -6.43 -18.60 -10.33
C GLU A 2 -6.42 -17.21 -9.68
N ASN A 3 -5.85 -17.12 -8.48
CA ASN A 3 -5.70 -15.85 -7.80
C ASN A 3 -4.57 -15.07 -8.45
N LYS A 4 -4.89 -14.04 -9.24
CA LYS A 4 -3.92 -13.23 -9.99
C LYS A 4 -2.84 -12.59 -9.10
N LEU A 5 -3.09 -12.48 -7.79
CA LEU A 5 -2.12 -11.96 -6.82
C LEU A 5 -0.96 -12.92 -6.55
N GLU A 6 -1.15 -14.23 -6.72
CA GLU A 6 -0.11 -15.24 -6.47
C GLU A 6 1.06 -15.14 -7.46
N SER A 7 0.78 -14.69 -8.69
CA SER A 7 1.80 -14.46 -9.71
C SER A 7 2.32 -13.02 -9.76
N ALA A 8 1.67 -12.08 -9.07
CA ALA A 8 1.95 -10.65 -9.20
C ALA A 8 3.34 -10.28 -8.66
N ASP A 9 4.15 -9.60 -9.47
CA ASP A 9 5.43 -9.00 -9.06
C ASP A 9 5.23 -7.65 -8.39
N ILE A 10 4.23 -6.88 -8.83
CA ILE A 10 3.96 -5.53 -8.35
C ILE A 10 2.45 -5.35 -8.24
N VAL A 11 2.00 -4.82 -7.11
CA VAL A 11 0.61 -4.43 -6.83
C VAL A 11 0.57 -2.95 -6.48
N PHE A 12 -0.28 -2.21 -7.19
CA PHE A 12 -0.53 -0.80 -6.94
C PHE A 12 -1.87 -0.62 -6.20
N LEU A 13 -1.86 0.09 -5.09
CA LEU A 13 -3.03 0.53 -4.35
C LEU A 13 -3.06 2.06 -4.32
N VAL A 14 -3.75 2.67 -5.28
CA VAL A 14 -3.87 4.13 -5.42
C VAL A 14 -5.28 4.55 -5.07
N LYS A 15 -5.44 5.43 -4.07
CA LYS A 15 -6.76 5.88 -3.56
C LYS A 15 -7.74 4.73 -3.28
N ALA A 16 -7.23 3.60 -2.83
CA ALA A 16 -8.02 2.38 -2.72
C ALA A 16 -8.51 2.13 -1.30
N LEU A 17 -7.66 2.39 -0.30
CA LEU A 17 -7.93 1.99 1.08
C LEU A 17 -8.62 3.10 1.86
N SER A 18 -8.29 4.37 1.63
CA SER A 18 -8.85 5.52 2.35
C SER A 18 -10.38 5.64 2.31
N HIS A 19 -11.04 5.03 1.33
CA HIS A 19 -12.50 5.01 1.19
C HIS A 19 -13.18 3.81 1.87
N ILE A 20 -12.41 2.86 2.41
CA ILE A 20 -12.92 1.62 2.98
C ILE A 20 -13.00 1.76 4.51
N PRO A 21 -14.18 1.59 5.14
CA PRO A 21 -14.35 1.73 6.59
C PRO A 21 -13.52 0.75 7.42
N ASP A 22 -13.27 -0.45 6.90
CA ASP A 22 -12.40 -1.46 7.50
C ASP A 22 -11.39 -1.98 6.47
N MET A 23 -10.21 -1.37 6.46
CA MET A 23 -9.17 -1.59 5.46
C MET A 23 -8.35 -2.84 5.73
N LEU A 24 -8.35 -3.34 6.97
CA LEU A 24 -7.47 -4.43 7.40
C LEU A 24 -7.80 -5.77 6.71
N PRO A 25 -9.06 -6.22 6.62
CA PRO A 25 -9.42 -7.43 5.89
C PRO A 25 -9.05 -7.36 4.41
N VAL A 26 -9.24 -6.19 3.79
CA VAL A 26 -8.89 -5.96 2.38
C VAL A 26 -7.38 -6.07 2.19
N LEU A 27 -6.60 -5.40 3.04
CA LEU A 27 -5.15 -5.46 3.00
C LEU A 27 -4.62 -6.87 3.25
N LEU A 28 -5.22 -7.63 4.18
CA LEU A 28 -4.87 -9.04 4.41
C LEU A 28 -5.17 -9.92 3.20
N ASN A 29 -6.30 -9.70 2.52
CA ASN A 29 -6.67 -10.45 1.32
C ASN A 29 -5.74 -10.14 0.12
N ILE A 30 -5.12 -8.95 0.11
CA ILE A 30 -4.11 -8.59 -0.87
C ILE A 30 -2.75 -9.20 -0.49
N VAL A 31 -2.32 -9.04 0.77
CA VAL A 31 -0.98 -9.40 1.23
C VAL A 31 -0.78 -10.91 1.34
N ARG A 32 -1.77 -11.67 1.82
CA ARG A 32 -1.67 -13.13 2.03
C ARG A 32 -1.28 -13.94 0.78
N PRO A 33 -1.88 -13.71 -0.39
CA PRO A 33 -1.54 -14.47 -1.60
C PRO A 33 -0.27 -13.98 -2.30
N LEU A 34 0.33 -12.84 -1.94
CA LEU A 34 1.51 -12.34 -2.63
C LEU A 34 2.68 -13.30 -2.52
N LYS A 35 3.44 -13.41 -3.61
CA LYS A 35 4.72 -14.12 -3.59
C LYS A 35 5.78 -13.29 -2.87
N ALA A 36 6.70 -13.97 -2.19
CA ALA A 36 7.84 -13.32 -1.56
C ALA A 36 8.62 -12.47 -2.57
N GLY A 37 9.02 -11.27 -2.18
CA GLY A 37 9.68 -10.31 -3.06
C GLY A 37 8.74 -9.45 -3.90
N ALA A 38 7.43 -9.72 -3.92
CA ALA A 38 6.47 -8.85 -4.60
C ALA A 38 6.46 -7.45 -3.98
N LEU A 39 6.31 -6.43 -4.82
CA LEU A 39 6.23 -5.03 -4.41
C LEU A 39 4.78 -4.62 -4.22
N LEU A 40 4.47 -4.07 -3.06
CA LEU A 40 3.24 -3.38 -2.77
C LEU A 40 3.50 -1.88 -2.76
N VAL A 41 3.08 -1.21 -3.83
CA VAL A 41 3.14 0.24 -3.99
C VAL A 41 1.79 0.81 -3.56
N TYR A 42 1.79 1.73 -2.62
CA TYR A 42 0.55 2.40 -2.20
C TYR A 42 0.72 3.90 -2.21
N MET A 43 -0.35 4.57 -2.59
CA MET A 43 -0.45 6.02 -2.68
C MET A 43 -1.86 6.42 -2.27
N ASP A 44 -2.01 6.97 -1.07
CA ASP A 44 -3.32 7.27 -0.53
C ASP A 44 -3.33 8.50 0.39
N SER A 45 -4.51 9.08 0.57
CA SER A 45 -4.76 10.17 1.51
C SER A 45 -6.19 10.11 2.08
N PRO A 46 -6.37 9.97 3.41
CA PRO A 46 -5.32 9.80 4.42
C PRO A 46 -4.59 8.45 4.29
N PHE A 47 -3.32 8.42 4.68
CA PHE A 47 -2.53 7.20 4.66
C PHE A 47 -2.96 6.24 5.79
N PRO A 48 -3.31 4.96 5.51
CA PRO A 48 -3.84 4.05 6.51
C PRO A 48 -2.74 3.40 7.39
N CYS A 49 -2.08 4.22 8.20
CA CYS A 49 -1.00 3.80 9.11
C CYS A 49 -1.38 2.57 9.95
N SER A 50 -2.56 2.56 10.57
CA SER A 50 -3.00 1.49 11.48
C SER A 50 -3.12 0.14 10.77
N ALA A 51 -3.75 0.10 9.60
CA ALA A 51 -3.90 -1.13 8.82
C ALA A 51 -2.54 -1.69 8.39
N PHE A 52 -1.62 -0.83 7.94
CA PHE A 52 -0.27 -1.24 7.57
C PHE A 52 0.58 -1.68 8.77
N SER A 53 0.39 -1.09 9.95
CA SER A 53 1.04 -1.55 11.17
C SER A 53 0.64 -2.98 11.52
N CYS A 54 -0.63 -3.34 11.35
CA CYS A 54 -1.12 -4.70 11.61
C CYS A 54 -0.53 -5.76 10.67
N VAL A 55 -0.22 -5.40 9.42
CA VAL A 55 0.39 -6.32 8.44
C VAL A 55 1.90 -6.10 8.28
N SER A 56 2.50 -5.23 9.11
CA SER A 56 3.91 -4.82 9.00
C SER A 56 4.88 -5.98 9.07
N LEU A 57 4.52 -7.01 9.84
CA LEU A 57 5.24 -8.26 9.93
C LEU A 57 5.51 -8.84 8.53
N PHE A 58 4.53 -8.81 7.63
CA PHE A 58 4.66 -9.38 6.29
C PHE A 58 5.27 -8.42 5.25
N LEU A 59 5.61 -7.20 5.64
CA LEU A 59 5.91 -6.12 4.70
C LEU A 59 7.08 -5.26 5.15
N THR A 60 8.23 -5.41 4.49
CA THR A 60 9.39 -4.54 4.72
C THR A 60 9.30 -3.28 3.88
N GLU A 61 9.47 -2.13 4.53
CA GLU A 61 9.48 -0.84 3.85
C GLU A 61 10.82 -0.63 3.13
N VAL A 62 10.77 -0.31 1.84
CA VAL A 62 11.97 -0.08 1.01
C VAL A 62 12.07 1.37 0.58
N TYR A 63 10.94 2.04 0.38
CA TYR A 63 10.92 3.45 0.03
C TYR A 63 9.72 4.14 0.63
N THR A 64 9.94 5.33 1.20
CA THR A 64 8.90 6.24 1.66
C THR A 64 9.14 7.58 0.99
N THR A 65 8.12 8.08 0.31
CA THR A 65 8.09 9.46 -0.16
C THR A 65 6.88 10.18 0.39
N TRP A 66 7.14 11.37 0.89
CA TRP A 66 6.14 12.34 1.29
C TRP A 66 5.99 13.26 0.10
N GLY A 67 4.78 13.38 -0.43
CA GLY A 67 4.59 13.99 -1.74
C GLY A 67 5.18 15.39 -1.85
N ASP A 68 6.13 15.55 -2.77
CA ASP A 68 6.28 16.81 -3.51
C ASP A 68 5.13 16.89 -4.52
N SER A 69 4.57 18.08 -4.71
CA SER A 69 3.59 18.34 -5.75
C SER A 69 4.25 18.13 -7.11
N TYR A 70 3.85 17.08 -7.82
CA TYR A 70 4.16 17.00 -9.24
C TYR A 70 3.36 18.11 -9.92
N HIS A 71 4.02 19.23 -10.25
CA HIS A 71 3.50 20.23 -11.18
C HIS A 71 3.44 19.63 -12.58
N LEU A 72 2.55 18.66 -12.78
CA LEU A 72 2.02 18.37 -14.10
C LEU A 72 1.28 19.66 -14.50
N ASN A 73 1.61 20.24 -15.65
CA ASN A 73 0.98 21.45 -16.19
C ASN A 73 -0.49 21.20 -16.60
N PHE A 74 -1.29 20.71 -15.66
CA PHE A 74 -2.73 20.52 -15.77
C PHE A 74 -3.35 20.88 -14.41
N HIS A 75 -4.38 21.71 -14.47
CA HIS A 75 -5.14 22.30 -13.37
C HIS A 75 -5.88 21.23 -12.54
N TYR A 76 -5.18 20.37 -11.81
CA TYR A 76 -5.79 19.30 -11.00
C TYR A 76 -5.81 19.64 -9.51
N SER A 77 -6.53 20.70 -9.15
CA SER A 77 -7.14 20.81 -7.81
C SER A 77 -8.25 19.76 -7.70
N GLY A 78 -7.91 18.48 -7.53
CA GLY A 78 -8.91 17.41 -7.54
C GLY A 78 -8.41 15.97 -7.46
N LEU A 79 -7.09 15.71 -7.52
CA LEU A 79 -6.56 14.34 -7.53
C LEU A 79 -7.05 13.48 -6.35
N PHE A 80 -7.31 14.08 -5.18
CA PHE A 80 -7.85 13.38 -4.01
C PHE A 80 -9.30 13.77 -3.65
N GLU A 81 -10.02 14.46 -4.54
CA GLU A 81 -11.45 14.85 -4.39
C GLU A 81 -11.80 15.57 -3.07
N ARG A 82 -10.80 16.08 -2.34
CA ARG A 82 -10.99 16.85 -1.12
C ARG A 82 -10.18 18.14 -1.23
N SER A 83 -10.87 19.27 -1.06
CA SER A 83 -10.32 20.62 -1.17
C SER A 83 -9.22 20.95 -0.15
N ASN A 84 -9.03 20.10 0.87
CA ASN A 84 -8.15 20.36 2.01
C ASN A 84 -7.03 19.32 2.17
N ILE A 85 -6.84 18.41 1.20
CA ILE A 85 -5.71 17.48 1.23
C ILE A 85 -4.47 18.18 0.66
N THR A 86 -3.58 18.60 1.54
CA THR A 86 -2.29 19.22 1.19
C THR A 86 -1.16 18.21 1.03
N GLU A 87 -1.36 16.97 1.47
CA GLU A 87 -0.34 15.92 1.45
C GLU A 87 -0.91 14.55 1.04
N CYS A 88 -0.14 13.85 0.22
CA CYS A 88 -0.32 12.43 -0.06
C CYS A 88 0.97 11.72 0.31
N ARG A 89 0.83 10.52 0.89
CA ARG A 89 1.98 9.67 1.19
C ARG A 89 1.99 8.50 0.23
N ALA A 90 3.11 8.31 -0.44
CA ALA A 90 3.37 7.08 -1.15
C ALA A 90 4.44 6.29 -0.42
N ARG A 91 4.23 5.00 -0.21
CA ARG A 91 5.32 4.14 0.21
C ARG A 91 5.29 2.82 -0.57
N VAL A 92 6.46 2.22 -0.65
CA VAL A 92 6.69 0.94 -1.33
C VAL A 92 7.16 -0.05 -0.28
N LYS A 93 6.45 -1.17 -0.20
CA LYS A 93 6.75 -2.27 0.70
C LYS A 93 7.04 -3.53 -0.10
N VAL A 94 8.04 -4.30 0.29
CA VAL A 94 8.31 -5.64 -0.23
C VAL A 94 7.57 -6.65 0.64
N PHE A 95 6.87 -7.60 0.02
CA PHE A 95 6.30 -8.72 0.75
C PHE A 95 7.37 -9.69 1.20
N GLU A 96 7.42 -9.91 2.51
CA GLU A 96 8.28 -10.87 3.15
C GLU A 96 7.49 -12.09 3.62
N ARG A 97 8.03 -13.26 3.31
CA ARG A 97 7.56 -14.51 3.89
C ARG A 97 8.45 -14.77 5.08
N TYR A 98 7.94 -14.63 6.32
CA TYR A 98 8.68 -15.14 7.47
C TYR A 98 9.04 -16.59 7.21
N ARG A 99 10.33 -16.87 7.02
CA ARG A 99 10.83 -18.18 7.40
C ARG A 99 10.60 -18.24 8.90
N ARG A 100 9.79 -19.19 9.36
CA ARG A 100 9.83 -19.63 10.75
C ARG A 100 11.29 -19.93 11.07
N SER A 101 11.99 -18.98 11.69
CA SER A 101 13.01 -19.33 12.66
C SER A 101 12.22 -19.78 13.87
N TYR A 102 12.06 -21.09 14.01
CA TYR A 102 11.69 -21.68 15.28
C TYR A 102 12.65 -21.10 16.33
N ILE A 103 12.12 -20.42 17.33
CA ILE A 103 12.80 -20.30 18.62
C ILE A 103 12.19 -21.42 19.47
N ILE A 104 13.11 -22.22 19.99
CA ILE A 104 12.98 -23.45 20.77
C ILE A 104 12.02 -23.28 21.95
#